data_AF-A0A966BFN5-F1
#
_entry.id   AF-A0A966BFN5-F1
#
_cell.length_a   1.000
_cell.length_b   1.000
_cell.length_c   1.000
_cell.angle_alpha   90.00
_cell.angle_beta   90.00
_cell.angle_gamma   90.00
#
_symmetry.space_group_name_H-M   'P 1'
#
loop_
_entity.id
_entity.type
_entity.pdbx_description
1 polymer ?
#
loop_
_entity_poly.entity_id
_entity_poly.type
_entity_poly.pdbx_seq_one_letter_code
_entity_poly.pdbx_strand_id
1 'polypeptide(L)'
;AVVESFDTGTIVHTGDDVGSNDYADWLEGNAVLAVAVSELTDSSEPADLASAVELVLEGLHLSKRLNKEATGTRATYRGRG
;
A
#
# COMPACT_ATOMS: atom_id res chain seq x y z
N ALA A 1 1.69 5.83 12.89
CA ALA A 1 1.19 6.51 11.68
C ALA A 1 0.62 5.52 10.66
N VAL A 2 1.42 4.89 9.77
CA VAL A 2 0.86 4.01 8.70
C VAL A 2 0.04 2.87 9.28
N VAL A 3 0.59 2.10 10.23
CA VAL A 3 -0.14 0.96 10.82
C VAL A 3 -1.41 1.40 11.56
N GLU A 4 -1.37 2.54 12.24
CA GLU A 4 -2.54 3.09 12.94
C GLU A 4 -3.69 3.41 11.97
N SER A 5 -3.41 3.86 10.74
CA SER A 5 -4.48 4.12 9.76
C SER A 5 -5.19 2.83 9.35
N PHE A 6 -4.48 1.70 9.28
CA PHE A 6 -5.05 0.37 9.05
C PHE A 6 -5.83 -0.16 10.26
N ASP A 7 -5.38 0.12 11.47
CA ASP A 7 -6.12 -0.24 12.69
C ASP A 7 -7.45 0.53 12.78
N THR A 8 -7.54 1.72 12.19
CA THR A 8 -8.80 2.49 12.07
C THR A 8 -9.66 2.13 10.86
N GLY A 9 -9.32 1.07 10.11
CA GLY A 9 -10.16 0.52 9.04
C GLY A 9 -9.71 0.83 7.61
N THR A 10 -8.48 1.32 7.39
CA THR A 10 -7.92 1.39 6.04
C THR A 10 -7.81 -0.01 5.43
N ILE A 11 -8.31 -0.17 4.21
CA ILE A 11 -8.21 -1.40 3.40
C ILE A 11 -7.60 -1.02 2.06
N VAL A 12 -6.71 -1.88 1.58
CA VAL A 12 -5.94 -1.62 0.36
C VAL A 12 -5.98 -2.82 -0.54
N HIS A 13 -6.23 -2.58 -1.82
CA HIS A 13 -6.20 -3.60 -2.85
C HIS A 13 -5.02 -3.37 -3.78
N THR A 14 -4.29 -4.43 -4.08
CA THR A 14 -3.16 -4.43 -5.01
C THR A 14 -3.28 -5.60 -5.98
N GLY A 15 -2.57 -5.54 -7.10
CA GLY A 15 -2.49 -6.62 -8.08
C GLY A 15 -2.53 -6.13 -9.53
N ASP A 16 -2.40 -7.07 -10.46
CA ASP A 16 -2.28 -6.81 -11.90
C ASP A 16 -3.49 -6.08 -12.52
N ASP A 17 -4.64 -6.09 -11.84
CA ASP A 17 -5.86 -5.40 -12.27
C ASP A 17 -6.00 -3.98 -11.70
N VAL A 18 -5.03 -3.53 -10.89
CA VAL A 18 -4.94 -2.16 -10.37
C VAL A 18 -3.97 -1.37 -11.25
N GLY A 19 -4.45 -0.31 -11.90
CA GLY A 19 -3.61 0.51 -12.76
C GLY A 19 -2.59 1.31 -11.94
N SER A 20 -1.38 1.51 -12.45
CA SER A 20 -0.34 2.27 -11.73
C SER A 20 -0.78 3.70 -11.36
N ASN A 21 -1.64 4.33 -12.17
CA ASN A 21 -2.22 5.63 -11.84
C ASN A 21 -3.17 5.57 -10.63
N ASP A 22 -3.88 4.46 -10.42
CA ASP A 22 -4.77 4.29 -9.28
C ASP A 22 -3.99 4.30 -7.96
N TYR A 23 -2.74 3.82 -7.96
CA TYR A 23 -1.84 3.93 -6.81
C TYR A 23 -1.43 5.38 -6.53
N ALA A 24 -1.16 6.16 -7.58
CA ALA A 24 -0.81 7.57 -7.43
C ALA A 24 -2.00 8.38 -6.86
N ASP A 25 -3.19 8.22 -7.44
CA ASP A 25 -4.42 8.85 -6.95
C ASP A 25 -4.72 8.47 -5.49
N TRP A 26 -4.46 7.20 -5.14
CA TRP A 26 -4.66 6.73 -3.78
C TRP A 26 -3.65 7.33 -2.79
N LEU A 27 -2.39 7.54 -3.20
CA LEU A 27 -1.38 8.23 -2.39
C LEU A 27 -1.75 9.68 -2.13
N GLU A 28 -2.33 10.39 -3.10
CA GLU A 28 -2.85 11.75 -2.90
C GLU A 28 -3.91 11.80 -1.80
N GLY A 29 -4.77 10.77 -1.72
CA GLY A 29 -5.77 10.62 -0.67
C GLY A 29 -5.24 10.07 0.67
N ASN A 30 -4.00 9.59 0.74
CA ASN A 30 -3.44 8.92 1.91
C ASN A 30 -2.05 9.46 2.27
N ALA A 31 -2.03 10.66 2.85
CA ALA A 31 -0.80 11.38 3.21
C ALA A 31 0.17 10.54 4.08
N VAL A 32 -0.37 9.70 4.97
CA VAL A 32 0.46 8.86 5.85
C VAL A 32 1.20 7.78 5.06
N LEU A 33 0.53 7.15 4.09
CA LEU A 33 1.18 6.19 3.20
C LEU A 33 2.14 6.88 2.21
N ALA A 34 1.78 8.07 1.71
CA ALA A 34 2.64 8.87 0.84
C ALA A 34 3.99 9.19 1.49
N VAL A 35 4.01 9.52 2.79
CA VAL A 35 5.26 9.72 3.53
C VAL A 35 6.12 8.45 3.52
N ALA A 36 5.55 7.28 3.81
CA ALA A 36 6.30 6.02 3.80
C ALA A 36 6.83 5.64 2.41
N VAL A 37 6.08 5.94 1.35
CA VAL A 37 6.54 5.74 -0.03
C VAL A 37 7.70 6.68 -0.38
N SER A 38 7.64 7.94 0.06
CA SER A 38 8.70 8.92 -0.19
C SER A 38 10.04 8.57 0.49
N GLU A 39 10.03 7.71 1.51
CA GLU A 39 11.25 7.18 2.11
C GLU A 39 11.94 6.12 1.23
N LEU A 40 11.23 5.56 0.24
CA LEU A 40 11.74 4.52 -0.66
C LEU A 40 12.13 5.04 -2.05
N THR A 41 11.50 6.12 -2.51
CA THR A 41 11.74 6.68 -3.84
C THR A 41 11.37 8.17 -3.92
N ASP A 42 12.15 8.93 -4.69
CA ASP A 42 11.84 10.31 -5.08
C ASP A 42 11.13 10.39 -6.46
N SER A 43 10.85 9.22 -7.07
CA SER A 43 10.20 9.15 -8.38
C SER A 43 8.72 9.54 -8.30
N SER A 44 8.26 10.28 -9.30
CA SER A 44 6.83 10.56 -9.53
C SER A 44 6.22 9.66 -10.60
N GLU A 45 6.97 8.71 -11.16
CA GLU A 45 6.44 7.80 -12.17
C GLU A 45 5.42 6.84 -11.54
N PRO A 46 4.19 6.70 -12.09
CA PRO A 46 3.15 5.89 -11.47
C PRO A 46 3.55 4.45 -11.19
N ALA A 47 4.35 3.84 -12.07
CA ALA A 47 4.83 2.47 -11.90
C ALA A 47 5.81 2.32 -10.71
N ASP A 48 6.66 3.32 -10.49
CA ASP A 48 7.60 3.34 -9.36
C ASP A 48 6.82 3.53 -8.04
N LEU A 49 5.84 4.43 -8.04
CA LEU A 49 4.95 4.65 -6.89
C LEU A 49 4.16 3.39 -6.53
N ALA A 50 3.57 2.72 -7.53
CA ALA A 50 2.86 1.45 -7.33
C ALA A 50 3.78 0.39 -6.71
N SER A 51 4.99 0.23 -7.25
CA SER A 51 5.98 -0.72 -6.73
C SER A 51 6.38 -0.41 -5.29
N ALA A 52 6.62 0.88 -4.97
CA ALA A 52 6.97 1.31 -3.63
C ALA A 52 5.83 1.07 -2.63
N VAL A 53 4.59 1.34 -3.03
CA VAL A 53 3.39 1.06 -2.22
C VAL A 53 3.31 -0.43 -1.90
N GLU A 54 3.41 -1.30 -2.91
CA GLU A 54 3.35 -2.75 -2.70
C GLU A 54 4.46 -3.25 -1.78
N LEU A 55 5.67 -2.68 -1.90
CA LEU A 55 6.80 -3.01 -1.03
C LEU A 55 6.53 -2.63 0.44
N VAL A 56 5.97 -1.44 0.70
CA VAL A 56 5.58 -1.01 2.06
C VAL A 56 4.57 -1.98 2.65
N LEU A 57 3.50 -2.29 1.90
CA LEU A 57 2.41 -3.15 2.37
C LEU A 57 2.89 -4.57 2.66
N GLU A 58 3.71 -5.13 1.75
CA GLU A 58 4.29 -6.46 1.93
C GLU A 58 5.27 -6.48 3.12
N GLY A 59 6.11 -5.46 3.27
CA GLY A 59 7.01 -5.34 4.43
C GLY A 59 6.24 -5.29 5.76
N LEU A 60 5.13 -4.56 5.81
CA LEU A 60 4.25 -4.50 6.98
C LEU A 60 3.56 -5.85 7.25
N HIS A 61 3.16 -6.57 6.20
CA HIS A 61 2.61 -7.91 6.32
C HIS A 61 3.64 -8.90 6.89
N LEU A 62 4.84 -8.97 6.29
CA LEU A 62 5.93 -9.85 6.72
C LEU A 62 6.40 -9.53 8.14
N SER A 63 6.34 -8.26 8.54
CA SER A 63 6.60 -7.79 9.90
C SER A 63 5.45 -8.06 10.89
N LYS A 64 4.42 -8.81 10.48
CA LYS A 64 3.25 -9.18 11.28
C LYS A 64 2.41 -7.97 11.74
N ARG A 65 2.44 -6.86 11.01
CA ARG A 65 1.69 -5.62 11.31
C ARG A 65 0.41 -5.49 10.49
N LEU A 66 0.34 -6.09 9.30
CA LEU A 66 -0.88 -6.17 8.48
C LEU A 66 -1.24 -7.63 8.17
N ASN A 67 -2.54 -7.88 7.99
CA ASN A 67 -3.02 -9.11 7.38
C ASN A 67 -3.07 -8.92 5.85
N LYS A 68 -2.76 -9.99 5.12
CA LYS A 68 -2.87 -10.06 3.66
C LYS A 68 -3.82 -11.20 3.28
N GLU A 69 -4.79 -10.91 2.43
CA GLU A 69 -5.65 -11.91 1.79
C GLU A 69 -5.35 -11.90 0.29
N ALA A 70 -4.76 -12.98 -0.22
CA ALA A 70 -4.41 -13.10 -1.62
C ALA A 70 -5.39 -14.03 -2.34
N THR A 71 -5.86 -13.63 -3.52
CA THR A 71 -6.71 -14.44 -4.40
C THR A 71 -6.27 -14.20 -5.84
N GLY A 72 -5.66 -15.21 -6.46
CA GLY A 72 -5.05 -15.06 -7.79
C GLY A 72 -3.93 -14.02 -7.77
N THR A 73 -3.99 -13.05 -8.67
CA THR A 73 -3.04 -11.93 -8.79
C THR A 73 -3.38 -10.74 -7.88
N ARG A 74 -4.49 -10.81 -7.13
CA ARG A 74 -4.96 -9.73 -6.28
C ARG A 74 -4.62 -9.99 -4.81
N ALA A 75 -4.24 -8.93 -4.10
CA ALA A 75 -4.06 -8.95 -2.66
C ALA A 75 -4.85 -7.84 -1.98
N THR A 76 -5.37 -8.12 -0.80
CA THR A 76 -6.00 -7.14 0.08
C THR A 76 -5.23 -7.06 1.38
N TYR A 77 -4.82 -5.86 1.76
CA TYR A 77 -4.16 -5.57 3.03
C TYR A 77 -5.12 -4.85 3.98
N ARG A 78 -5.15 -5.29 5.23
CA ARG A 78 -6.00 -4.72 6.29
C ARG A 78 -5.32 -4.79 7.66
N GLY A 79 -5.77 -3.95 8.59
CA GLY A 79 -5.38 -4.03 10.00
C GLY A 79 -5.66 -5.41 10.59
N ARG A 80 -4.99 -5.75 11.70
CA ARG A 80 -5.10 -7.10 12.27
C ARG A 80 -6.36 -7.33 13.09
N GLY A 81 -7.03 -6.26 13.51
CA GLY A 81 -8.17 -6.28 14.43
C GLY A 81 -7.88 -5.44 15.66
#